data_AF-A0A965YFE2-F1
#
_entry.id   AF-A0A965YFE2-F1
#
_cell.length_a   1.000
_cell.length_b   1.000
_cell.length_c   1.000
_cell.angle_alpha   90.00
_cell.angle_beta   90.00
_cell.angle_gamma   90.00
#
_symmetry.space_group_name_H-M   'P 1'
#
loop_
_entity.id
_entity.type
_entity.pdbx_description
1 polymer ?
#
loop_
_entity_poly.entity_id
_entity_poly.type
_entity_poly.pdbx_seq_one_letter_code
_entity_poly.pdbx_strand_id
1 'polypeptide(L)'
;MSDIVQKTADFLSRRGVDPATVDMHQLIDMFLSEMERGLAGDEGGSLKMIPTYTEIVHALPKNEPVIVLDAGGTNFRTCLVTFDDEGVAHIEDFRKVSMPGVKEEVTAQQFFSTFADNVERLIDKSDKIGFCFSYAAAITSDHDGIPLVFSKEIKAPEVIGKPVGASLLAELARRGYDVS
;
A
#
# COMPACT_ATOMS: atom_id res chain seq x y z
N MET A 1 28.88 -7.66 35.48
CA MET A 1 28.23 -7.00 34.34
C MET A 1 28.61 -5.53 34.37
N SER A 2 29.04 -4.93 33.26
CA SER A 2 29.62 -3.58 33.28
C SER A 2 28.58 -2.54 33.70
N ASP A 3 29.03 -1.48 34.37
CA ASP A 3 28.22 -0.33 34.82
C ASP A 3 27.30 0.23 33.71
N ILE A 4 27.72 0.14 32.45
CA ILE A 4 26.95 0.55 31.27
C ILE A 4 25.71 -0.34 31.04
N VAL A 5 25.82 -1.65 31.27
CA VAL A 5 24.68 -2.59 31.10
C VAL A 5 23.61 -2.28 32.14
N GLN A 6 24.00 -2.05 33.40
CA GLN A 6 23.05 -1.70 34.46
C GLN A 6 22.39 -0.34 34.20
N LYS A 7 23.16 0.68 33.82
CA LYS A 7 22.62 2.00 33.46
C LYS A 7 21.63 1.93 32.29
N THR A 8 21.92 1.09 31.29
CA THR A 8 21.02 0.86 30.16
C THR A 8 19.72 0.17 30.63
N ALA A 9 19.82 -0.88 31.44
CA ALA A 9 18.65 -1.59 31.96
C ALA A 9 17.75 -0.67 32.82
N ASP A 10 18.35 0.10 33.74
CA ASP A 10 17.63 1.07 34.56
C ASP A 10 16.94 2.13 33.71
N PHE A 11 17.60 2.59 32.64
CA PHE A 11 17.01 3.54 31.70
C PHE A 11 15.80 2.93 30.96
N LEU A 12 15.94 1.73 30.40
CA LEU A 12 14.86 1.05 29.67
C LEU A 12 13.66 0.78 30.59
N SER A 13 13.91 0.32 31.82
CA SER A 13 12.87 0.08 32.82
C SER A 13 12.15 1.37 33.21
N ARG A 14 12.88 2.46 33.49
CA ARG A 14 12.27 3.79 33.76
C ARG A 14 11.47 4.36 32.59
N ARG A 15 11.80 3.96 31.36
CA ARG A 15 11.08 4.36 30.15
C ARG A 15 9.96 3.39 29.76
N GLY A 16 9.76 2.30 30.51
CA GLY A 16 8.72 1.30 30.23
C GLY A 16 8.95 0.51 28.95
N VAL A 17 10.21 0.40 28.51
CA VAL A 17 10.61 -0.31 27.28
C VAL A 17 11.54 -1.49 27.59
N ASP A 18 11.68 -1.85 28.86
CA ASP A 18 12.37 -3.07 29.26
C ASP A 18 11.51 -4.28 28.82
N PRO A 19 12.00 -5.17 27.94
CA PRO A 19 11.24 -6.34 27.49
C PRO A 19 10.74 -7.22 28.64
N ALA A 20 11.46 -7.28 29.76
CA ALA A 20 11.05 -8.07 30.93
C ALA A 20 9.82 -7.47 31.65
N THR A 21 9.49 -6.21 31.38
CA THR A 21 8.34 -5.50 31.94
C THR A 21 7.13 -5.45 31.00
N VAL A 22 7.28 -5.97 29.78
CA VAL A 22 6.20 -6.01 28.79
C VAL A 22 5.28 -7.19 29.09
N ASP A 23 4.04 -6.90 29.47
CA ASP A 23 2.99 -7.91 29.57
C ASP A 23 2.41 -8.19 28.18
N MET A 24 2.91 -9.26 27.56
CA MET A 24 2.46 -9.68 26.24
C MET A 24 0.98 -10.09 26.22
N HIS A 25 0.45 -10.66 27.30
CA HIS A 25 -0.95 -11.05 27.36
C HIS A 25 -1.85 -9.82 27.36
N GLN A 26 -1.51 -8.82 28.18
CA GLN A 26 -2.23 -7.55 28.21
C GLN A 26 -2.20 -6.85 26.84
N LEU A 27 -1.06 -6.84 26.15
CA LEU A 27 -0.96 -6.25 24.82
C LEU A 27 -1.81 -6.98 23.78
N ILE A 28 -1.84 -8.31 23.83
CA ILE A 28 -2.68 -9.13 22.96
C ILE A 28 -4.16 -8.83 23.21
N ASP A 29 -4.59 -8.82 24.48
CA ASP A 29 -5.99 -8.54 24.85
C ASP A 29 -6.41 -7.14 24.40
N MET A 30 -5.53 -6.14 24.57
CA MET A 30 -5.77 -4.78 24.08
C MET A 30 -5.88 -4.74 22.55
N PHE A 31 -5.00 -5.45 21.85
CA PHE A 31 -5.04 -5.50 20.38
C PHE A 31 -6.32 -6.16 19.86
N LEU A 32 -6.74 -7.27 20.48
CA LEU A 32 -7.99 -7.97 20.16
C LEU A 32 -9.22 -7.08 20.41
N SER A 33 -9.26 -6.38 21.55
CA SER A 33 -10.32 -5.41 21.86
C SER A 33 -10.40 -4.30 20.81
N GLU A 34 -9.27 -3.75 20.37
CA GLU A 34 -9.26 -2.71 19.34
C GLU A 34 -9.69 -3.26 17.96
N MET A 35 -9.37 -4.51 17.65
CA MET A 35 -9.87 -5.18 16.43
C MET A 35 -11.39 -5.35 16.47
N GLU A 36 -11.95 -5.81 17.59
CA GLU A 36 -13.40 -5.98 17.78
C GLU A 36 -14.14 -4.65 17.62
N ARG A 37 -13.62 -3.58 18.23
CA ARG A 37 -14.16 -2.22 18.08
C ARG A 37 -14.14 -1.74 16.64
N GLY A 38 -13.01 -1.93 15.94
CA GLY A 38 -12.88 -1.57 14.53
C GLY A 38 -13.85 -2.33 13.63
N LEU A 39 -14.01 -3.63 13.85
CA LEU A 39 -14.98 -4.47 13.10
C LEU A 39 -16.44 -4.09 13.40
N ALA A 40 -16.73 -3.59 14.60
CA ALA A 40 -18.04 -3.06 14.96
C ALA A 40 -18.33 -1.66 14.39
N GLY A 41 -17.37 -1.04 13.70
CA GLY A 41 -17.51 0.29 13.10
C GLY A 41 -17.31 1.45 14.08
N ASP A 42 -16.61 1.24 15.19
CA ASP A 42 -16.28 2.30 16.14
C ASP A 42 -15.20 3.24 15.57
N GLU A 43 -15.60 4.45 15.16
CA GLU A 43 -14.70 5.48 14.65
C GLU A 43 -13.70 6.02 15.70
N GLY A 44 -13.96 5.77 17.00
CA GLY A 44 -13.07 6.11 18.10
C GLY A 44 -12.03 5.03 18.42
N GLY A 45 -12.02 3.91 17.69
CA GLY A 45 -11.01 2.85 17.79
C GLY A 45 -9.69 3.23 17.11
N SER A 46 -8.58 2.66 17.59
CA SER A 46 -7.25 2.85 17.00
C SER A 46 -6.99 1.98 15.77
N LEU A 47 -7.69 0.85 15.65
CA LEU A 47 -7.60 -0.08 14.51
C LEU A 47 -8.83 0.05 13.60
N LYS A 48 -8.62 0.49 12.36
CA LYS A 48 -9.72 0.82 11.42
C LYS A 48 -10.41 -0.40 10.78
N MET A 49 -9.78 -1.57 10.81
CA MET A 49 -10.31 -2.83 10.25
C MET A 49 -10.93 -2.67 8.85
N ILE A 50 -10.22 -1.98 7.96
CA ILE A 50 -10.72 -1.59 6.64
C ILE A 50 -10.98 -2.86 5.78
N PRO A 51 -12.18 -3.04 5.21
CA PRO A 51 -12.46 -4.15 4.31
C PRO A 51 -11.67 -4.00 3.01
N THR A 52 -11.09 -5.09 2.51
CA THR A 52 -10.33 -5.09 1.25
C THR A 52 -11.19 -5.37 0.02
N TYR A 53 -12.42 -5.84 0.21
CA TYR A 53 -13.30 -6.36 -0.86
C TYR A 53 -12.67 -7.49 -1.70
N THR A 54 -11.56 -8.08 -1.26
CA THR A 54 -10.90 -9.18 -1.96
C THR A 54 -11.57 -10.50 -1.63
N GLU A 55 -11.83 -11.32 -2.63
CA GLU A 55 -12.34 -12.67 -2.46
C GLU A 55 -11.21 -13.71 -2.45
N ILE A 56 -11.52 -14.93 -1.99
CA ILE A 56 -10.58 -16.05 -2.10
C ILE A 56 -10.43 -16.39 -3.58
N VAL A 57 -9.21 -16.30 -4.09
CA VAL A 57 -8.90 -16.68 -5.47
C VAL A 57 -9.03 -18.20 -5.61
N HIS A 58 -10.09 -18.65 -6.29
CA HIS A 58 -10.36 -20.08 -6.52
C HIS A 58 -9.55 -20.66 -7.69
N ALA A 59 -9.13 -19.83 -8.64
CA ALA A 59 -8.28 -20.21 -9.76
C ALA A 59 -7.39 -19.02 -10.17
N LEU A 60 -6.10 -19.26 -10.38
CA LEU A 60 -5.17 -18.28 -10.91
C LEU A 60 -5.36 -18.17 -12.43
N PRO A 61 -5.56 -16.97 -13.00
CA PRO A 61 -5.53 -16.77 -14.44
C PRO A 61 -4.15 -17.14 -15.00
N LYS A 62 -4.10 -18.09 -15.92
CA LYS A 62 -2.87 -18.61 -16.53
C LYS A 62 -2.67 -18.02 -17.91
N ASN A 63 -1.42 -17.78 -18.28
CA ASN A 63 -0.98 -17.23 -19.55
C ASN A 63 -1.63 -15.89 -19.91
N GLU A 64 -2.12 -15.16 -18.90
CA GLU A 64 -2.71 -13.84 -19.03
C GLU A 64 -1.78 -12.82 -18.36
N PRO A 65 -1.17 -11.90 -19.12
CA PRO A 65 -0.33 -10.87 -18.54
C PRO A 65 -1.18 -9.87 -17.75
N VAL A 66 -0.66 -9.41 -16.62
CA VAL A 66 -1.24 -8.35 -15.78
C VAL A 66 -0.21 -7.28 -15.51
N ILE A 67 -0.56 -6.01 -15.72
CA ILE A 67 0.27 -4.88 -15.32
C ILE A 67 0.20 -4.77 -13.80
N VAL A 68 1.33 -4.91 -13.12
CA VAL A 68 1.42 -4.81 -11.65
C VAL A 68 2.12 -3.52 -11.26
N LEU A 69 1.45 -2.71 -10.44
CA LEU A 69 1.97 -1.50 -9.83
C LEU A 69 2.18 -1.75 -8.34
N ASP A 70 3.36 -1.41 -7.83
CA ASP A 70 3.67 -1.43 -6.40
C ASP A 70 4.14 -0.05 -5.94
N ALA A 71 3.22 0.67 -5.29
CA ALA A 71 3.50 1.92 -4.60
C ALA A 71 3.92 1.61 -3.15
N GLY A 72 5.22 1.42 -2.96
CA GLY A 72 5.87 1.31 -1.66
C GLY A 72 6.10 2.67 -1.00
N GLY A 73 6.79 2.71 0.14
CA GLY A 73 7.12 3.96 0.85
C GLY A 73 8.23 4.81 0.21
N THR A 74 9.09 4.19 -0.60
CA THR A 74 10.27 4.87 -1.17
C THR A 74 10.37 4.69 -2.67
N ASN A 75 9.94 3.54 -3.17
CA ASN A 75 10.05 3.17 -4.58
C ASN A 75 8.67 2.85 -5.14
N PHE A 76 8.46 3.30 -6.36
CA PHE A 76 7.37 2.87 -7.22
C PHE A 76 7.91 1.84 -8.20
N ARG A 77 7.26 0.68 -8.29
CA ARG A 77 7.63 -0.40 -9.20
C ARG A 77 6.49 -0.70 -10.15
N THR A 78 6.83 -1.00 -11.39
CA THR A 78 5.88 -1.45 -12.41
C THR A 78 6.49 -2.62 -13.17
N CYS A 79 5.70 -3.66 -13.43
CA CYS A 79 6.11 -4.80 -14.24
C CYS A 79 4.90 -5.46 -14.89
N LEU A 80 5.16 -6.37 -15.83
CA LEU A 80 4.18 -7.31 -16.32
C LEU A 80 4.35 -8.63 -15.55
N VAL A 81 3.26 -9.23 -15.10
CA VAL A 81 3.28 -10.54 -14.44
C VAL A 81 2.36 -11.49 -15.18
N THR A 82 2.87 -12.69 -15.48
CA THR A 82 2.12 -13.78 -16.10
C THR A 82 2.36 -15.05 -15.31
N PHE A 83 1.33 -15.84 -15.04
CA PHE A 83 1.47 -17.18 -14.45
C PHE A 83 1.42 -18.24 -15.54
N ASP A 84 2.37 -19.17 -15.59
CA ASP A 84 2.34 -20.28 -16.55
C ASP A 84 1.37 -21.39 -16.14
N ASP A 85 1.35 -22.48 -16.93
CA ASP A 85 0.48 -23.63 -16.69
C ASP A 85 0.81 -24.37 -15.39
N GLU A 86 2.05 -24.27 -14.91
CA GLU A 86 2.52 -24.80 -13.64
C GLU A 86 2.23 -23.85 -12.45
N GLY A 87 1.74 -22.64 -12.71
CA GLY A 87 1.45 -21.63 -11.71
C GLY A 87 2.68 -20.86 -11.24
N VAL A 88 3.79 -20.92 -11.98
CA VAL A 88 4.99 -20.13 -11.73
C VAL A 88 4.81 -18.72 -12.27
N ALA A 89 5.14 -17.73 -11.45
CA ALA A 89 5.08 -16.33 -11.83
C ALA A 89 6.32 -15.93 -12.67
N HIS A 90 6.06 -15.37 -13.84
CA HIS A 90 7.05 -14.74 -14.72
C HIS A 90 6.90 -13.23 -14.64
N ILE A 91 8.01 -12.53 -14.40
CA ILE A 91 8.04 -11.07 -14.27
C ILE A 91 8.84 -10.50 -15.42
N GLU A 92 8.20 -9.63 -16.21
CA GLU A 92 8.79 -8.97 -17.37
C GLU A 92 8.67 -7.44 -17.23
N ASP A 93 9.43 -6.71 -18.04
CA ASP A 93 9.40 -5.24 -18.11
C ASP A 93 9.51 -4.49 -16.76
N PHE A 94 10.23 -5.10 -15.80
CA PHE A 94 10.36 -4.53 -14.48
C PHE A 94 11.07 -3.16 -14.52
N ARG A 95 10.43 -2.15 -13.96
CA ARG A 95 10.99 -0.82 -13.75
C ARG A 95 10.74 -0.36 -12.32
N LYS A 96 11.77 0.25 -11.75
CA LYS A 96 11.75 0.87 -10.42
C LYS A 96 12.14 2.34 -10.54
N VAL A 97 11.32 3.22 -9.98
CA VAL A 97 11.58 4.65 -9.85
C VAL A 97 11.35 5.10 -8.41
N SER A 98 11.79 6.30 -8.05
CA SER A 98 11.45 6.87 -6.73
C SER A 98 9.95 7.16 -6.66
N MET A 99 9.34 6.96 -5.49
CA MET A 99 7.96 7.38 -5.27
C MET A 99 7.84 8.90 -5.43
N PRO A 100 6.81 9.39 -6.15
CA PRO A 100 6.47 10.82 -6.15
C PRO A 100 6.13 11.27 -4.71
N GLY A 101 6.60 12.44 -4.32
CA GLY A 101 6.37 12.98 -2.97
C GLY A 101 7.40 12.60 -1.91
N VAL A 102 8.39 11.73 -2.19
CA VAL A 102 9.40 11.34 -1.17
C VAL A 102 10.35 12.50 -0.83
N LYS A 103 10.86 13.20 -1.84
CA LYS A 103 11.89 14.24 -1.66
C LYS A 103 11.25 15.58 -1.36
N GLU A 104 10.32 15.97 -2.22
CA GLU A 104 9.63 17.24 -2.21
C GLU A 104 8.13 17.02 -2.28
N GLU A 105 7.37 18.06 -1.95
CA GLU A 105 5.92 18.05 -2.08
C GLU A 105 5.52 18.05 -3.56
N VAL A 106 4.53 17.22 -3.90
CA VAL A 106 4.02 17.11 -5.28
C VAL A 106 2.51 17.31 -5.31
N THR A 107 2.02 17.90 -6.39
CA THR A 107 0.58 18.01 -6.67
C THR A 107 -0.01 16.64 -7.02
N ALA A 108 -1.33 16.51 -6.95
CA ALA A 108 -2.00 15.28 -7.41
C ALA A 108 -1.71 15.00 -8.89
N GLN A 109 -1.67 16.04 -9.72
CA GLN A 109 -1.33 15.91 -11.14
C GLN A 109 0.07 15.33 -11.35
N GLN A 110 1.09 15.85 -10.65
CA GLN A 110 2.45 15.33 -10.76
C GLN A 110 2.56 13.87 -10.28
N PHE A 111 1.83 13.55 -9.21
CA PHE A 111 1.78 12.20 -8.66
C PHE A 111 1.21 11.18 -9.66
N PHE A 112 0.00 11.44 -10.19
CA PHE A 112 -0.63 10.54 -11.16
C PHE A 112 0.06 10.55 -12.52
N SER A 113 0.64 11.68 -12.93
CA SER A 113 1.49 11.75 -14.14
C SER A 113 2.69 10.81 -14.02
N THR A 114 3.33 10.74 -12.85
CA THR A 114 4.44 9.81 -12.61
C THR A 114 3.98 8.35 -12.70
N PHE A 115 2.77 8.03 -12.22
CA PHE A 115 2.21 6.69 -12.37
C PHE A 115 1.92 6.35 -13.83
N ALA A 116 1.23 7.24 -14.54
CA ALA A 116 0.93 7.08 -15.96
C ALA A 116 2.19 6.89 -16.81
N ASP A 117 3.26 7.67 -16.61
CA ASP A 117 4.55 7.51 -17.32
C ASP A 117 5.16 6.10 -17.18
N ASN A 118 4.81 5.39 -16.10
CA ASN A 118 5.27 4.04 -15.87
C ASN A 118 4.32 2.95 -16.36
N VAL A 119 3.03 3.25 -16.43
CA VAL A 119 2.03 2.34 -17.00
C VAL A 119 2.03 2.38 -18.52
N GLU A 120 2.23 3.53 -19.14
CA GLU A 120 2.18 3.69 -20.61
C GLU A 120 3.08 2.73 -21.38
N ARG A 121 4.27 2.41 -20.85
CA ARG A 121 5.16 1.46 -21.52
C ARG A 121 4.61 0.03 -21.58
N LEU A 122 3.62 -0.27 -20.76
CA LEU A 122 2.98 -1.57 -20.58
C LEU A 122 1.54 -1.59 -21.10
N ILE A 123 0.99 -0.45 -21.50
CA ILE A 123 -0.45 -0.28 -21.78
C ILE A 123 -0.93 -1.19 -22.92
N ASP A 124 -0.11 -1.40 -23.95
CA ASP A 124 -0.42 -2.28 -25.08
C ASP A 124 -0.19 -3.78 -24.77
N LYS A 125 0.24 -4.12 -23.55
CA LYS A 125 0.59 -5.51 -23.16
C LYS A 125 -0.51 -6.21 -22.38
N SER A 126 -1.40 -5.47 -21.75
CA SER A 126 -2.52 -6.02 -20.98
C SER A 126 -3.53 -4.95 -20.61
N ASP A 127 -4.81 -5.31 -20.65
CA ASP A 127 -5.92 -4.47 -20.19
C ASP A 127 -6.18 -4.63 -18.68
N LYS A 128 -5.36 -5.41 -17.97
CA LYS A 128 -5.52 -5.71 -16.54
C LYS A 128 -4.47 -5.01 -15.72
N ILE A 129 -4.91 -4.26 -14.71
CA ILE A 129 -4.03 -3.57 -13.76
C ILE A 129 -4.29 -4.10 -12.35
N GLY A 130 -3.23 -4.59 -11.70
CA GLY A 130 -3.19 -4.86 -10.27
C GLY A 130 -2.39 -3.77 -9.57
N PHE A 131 -2.99 -3.09 -8.59
CA PHE A 131 -2.34 -1.99 -7.89
C PHE A 131 -2.16 -2.26 -6.38
N CYS A 132 -0.94 -2.63 -5.99
CA CYS A 132 -0.50 -2.67 -4.60
C CYS A 132 -0.21 -1.24 -4.09
N PHE A 133 -1.19 -0.61 -3.45
CA PHE A 133 -1.04 0.72 -2.85
C PHE A 133 -0.87 0.61 -1.33
N SER A 134 0.37 0.60 -0.85
CA SER A 134 0.69 0.24 0.55
C SER A 134 0.57 1.39 1.57
N TYR A 135 -0.58 2.04 1.54
CA TYR A 135 -1.00 3.14 2.43
C TYR A 135 -2.41 2.88 2.96
N ALA A 136 -2.75 3.46 4.12
CA ALA A 136 -4.10 3.37 4.63
C ALA A 136 -5.07 4.08 3.68
N ALA A 137 -5.98 3.33 3.08
CA ALA A 137 -6.98 3.80 2.14
C ALA A 137 -8.34 3.20 2.49
N ALA A 138 -9.42 3.97 2.37
CA ALA A 138 -10.75 3.40 2.33
C ALA A 138 -10.90 2.69 0.99
N ILE A 139 -11.23 1.40 1.02
CA ILE A 139 -11.42 0.61 -0.20
C ILE A 139 -12.91 0.65 -0.56
N THR A 140 -13.21 0.83 -1.83
CA THR A 140 -14.57 0.83 -2.37
C THR A 140 -14.94 -0.55 -2.91
N SER A 141 -16.24 -0.80 -3.13
CA SER A 141 -16.73 -2.11 -3.58
C SER A 141 -16.26 -2.52 -4.98
N ASP A 142 -15.84 -1.56 -5.79
CA ASP A 142 -15.20 -1.72 -7.10
C ASP A 142 -13.66 -1.85 -7.00
N HIS A 143 -13.14 -2.10 -5.80
CA HIS A 143 -11.72 -2.34 -5.49
C HIS A 143 -10.78 -1.14 -5.69
N ASP A 144 -11.31 0.09 -5.83
CA ASP A 144 -10.48 1.29 -5.77
C ASP A 144 -10.10 1.64 -4.32
N GLY A 145 -9.03 2.39 -4.15
CA GLY A 145 -8.53 2.87 -2.87
C GLY A 145 -8.53 4.39 -2.80
N ILE A 146 -9.14 4.93 -1.75
CA ILE A 146 -9.15 6.36 -1.43
C ILE A 146 -8.20 6.60 -0.25
N PRO A 147 -7.02 7.21 -0.43
CA PRO A 147 -6.03 7.37 0.62
C PRO A 147 -6.58 8.21 1.76
N LEU A 148 -6.44 7.71 2.99
CA LEU A 148 -6.87 8.40 4.21
C LEU A 148 -5.73 9.26 4.78
N VAL A 149 -4.51 8.73 4.73
CA VAL A 149 -3.31 9.40 5.21
C VAL A 149 -2.09 8.80 4.52
N PHE A 150 -1.11 9.64 4.20
CA PHE A 150 0.20 9.17 3.80
C PHE A 150 1.07 8.90 5.01
N SER A 151 1.54 7.66 5.12
CA SER A 151 2.66 7.28 5.98
C SER A 151 4.00 7.45 5.24
N LYS A 152 5.12 7.20 5.93
CA LYS A 152 6.45 7.01 5.30
C LYS A 152 6.97 8.24 4.52
N GLU A 153 6.75 9.44 5.05
CA GLU A 153 7.29 10.72 4.54
C GLU A 153 6.85 11.14 3.12
N ILE A 154 5.81 10.52 2.56
CA ILE A 154 5.24 10.97 1.28
C ILE A 154 4.52 12.32 1.44
N LYS A 155 4.93 13.30 0.64
CA LYS A 155 4.40 14.67 0.60
C LYS A 155 3.53 14.86 -0.64
N ALA A 156 2.33 14.31 -0.62
CA ALA A 156 1.35 14.45 -1.71
C ALA A 156 -0.06 14.74 -1.15
N PRO A 157 -0.26 15.87 -0.45
CA PRO A 157 -1.48 16.14 0.30
C PRO A 157 -2.74 16.15 -0.58
N GLU A 158 -2.63 16.61 -1.82
CA GLU A 158 -3.75 16.66 -2.77
C GLU A 158 -4.26 15.28 -3.22
N VAL A 159 -3.50 14.20 -3.01
CA VAL A 159 -3.90 12.84 -3.39
C VAL A 159 -4.82 12.22 -2.33
N ILE A 160 -4.76 12.69 -1.09
CA ILE A 160 -5.66 12.23 -0.01
C ILE A 160 -7.11 12.54 -0.40
N GLY A 161 -8.00 11.54 -0.23
CA GLY A 161 -9.40 11.67 -0.60
C GLY A 161 -9.72 11.49 -2.09
N LYS A 162 -8.73 11.22 -2.95
CA LYS A 162 -8.95 10.90 -4.37
C LYS A 162 -8.91 9.38 -4.61
N PRO A 163 -9.80 8.81 -5.44
CA PRO A 163 -9.72 7.41 -5.85
C PRO A 163 -8.47 7.20 -6.71
N VAL A 164 -7.57 6.33 -6.29
CA VAL A 164 -6.23 6.17 -6.89
C VAL A 164 -6.32 5.53 -8.28
N GLY A 165 -7.12 4.47 -8.42
CA GLY A 165 -7.34 3.77 -9.68
C GLY A 165 -8.00 4.69 -10.71
N ALA A 166 -9.16 5.25 -10.37
CA ALA A 166 -9.88 6.17 -11.26
C ALA A 166 -9.06 7.41 -11.63
N SER A 167 -8.23 7.95 -10.71
CA SER A 167 -7.37 9.09 -11.03
C SER A 167 -6.23 8.72 -11.98
N LEU A 168 -5.66 7.52 -11.86
CA LEU A 168 -4.67 7.01 -12.81
C LEU A 168 -5.31 6.80 -14.20
N LEU A 169 -6.49 6.17 -14.27
CA LEU A 169 -7.22 5.98 -15.53
C LEU A 169 -7.58 7.32 -16.17
N ALA A 170 -8.02 8.31 -15.38
CA ALA A 170 -8.31 9.65 -15.89
C ALA A 170 -7.07 10.35 -16.48
N GLU A 171 -5.89 10.16 -15.87
CA GLU A 171 -4.64 10.69 -16.43
C GLU A 171 -4.24 9.97 -17.72
N LEU A 172 -4.41 8.65 -17.81
CA LEU A 172 -4.19 7.88 -19.06
C LEU A 172 -5.16 8.33 -20.17
N ALA A 173 -6.45 8.51 -19.85
CA ALA A 173 -7.44 9.03 -20.78
C ALA A 173 -7.07 10.41 -21.32
N ARG A 174 -6.60 11.32 -20.44
CA ARG A 174 -6.13 12.66 -20.80
C ARG A 174 -4.97 12.62 -21.80
N ARG A 175 -4.19 11.52 -21.80
CA ARG A 175 -3.05 11.30 -22.69
C ARG A 175 -3.41 10.55 -23.98
N GLY A 176 -4.68 10.17 -24.15
CA GLY A 176 -5.23 9.62 -25.38
C GLY A 176 -5.40 8.10 -25.40
N TYR A 177 -5.28 7.42 -24.26
CA TYR A 177 -5.56 5.98 -24.15
C TYR A 177 -7.05 5.73 -23.89
N ASP A 178 -7.59 4.66 -24.46
CA ASP A 178 -8.90 4.16 -24.08
C ASP A 178 -8.79 3.40 -22.76
N VAL A 179 -9.61 3.76 -21.79
CA VAL A 179 -9.62 3.22 -20.42
C VAL A 179 -11.05 2.89 -19.97
N SER A 180 -11.96 2.74 -20.94
CA SER A 180 -13.37 2.44 -20.71
C SER A 180 -13.65 0.97 -20.39
#